data_AF-A0A2C1DVJ0-F1
#
_entry.id   AF-A0A2C1DVJ0-F1
#
_cell.length_a   1.000
_cell.length_b   1.000
_cell.length_c   1.000
_cell.angle_alpha   90.00
_cell.angle_beta   90.00
_cell.angle_gamma   90.00
#
_symmetry.space_group_name_H-M   'P 1'
#
loop_
_entity.id
_entity.type
_entity.pdbx_description
1 polymer ?
#
loop_
_entity_poly.entity_id
_entity_poly.type
_entity_poly.pdbx_seq_one_letter_code
_entity_poly.pdbx_strand_id
1 'polypeptide(L)'
;MNTKKIIFVIIVLSLIAILGHGAYKYATEGSILGGTIFAASLILSNLINHITWGDPNGVSKESQDEMGQQITYKSFKIAYFVLIGVMFLILFWSEGFSMGSNLDGVKNLPLFIALCSSFFIYPIVELIAAKQYK
;
A
#
# COMPACT_ATOMS: atom_id res chain seq x y z
N MET A 1 20.02 22.41 -13.02
CA MET A 1 19.22 21.18 -13.17
C MET A 1 17.92 21.40 -12.39
N ASN A 2 16.75 21.16 -13.00
CA ASN A 2 15.45 21.47 -12.40
C ASN A 2 15.25 20.62 -11.12
N THR A 3 14.94 21.22 -9.96
CA THR A 3 14.92 20.52 -8.64
C THR A 3 14.09 19.23 -8.66
N LYS A 4 12.96 19.24 -9.38
CA LYS A 4 12.11 18.06 -9.59
C LYS A 4 12.82 16.89 -10.28
N LYS A 5 13.72 17.16 -11.23
CA LYS A 5 14.54 16.14 -11.91
C LYS A 5 15.59 15.56 -10.98
N ILE A 6 16.17 16.38 -10.10
CA ILE A 6 17.15 15.91 -9.10
C ILE A 6 16.48 14.95 -8.12
N ILE A 7 15.32 15.33 -7.58
CA ILE A 7 14.55 14.49 -6.66
C ILE A 7 14.17 13.15 -7.32
N PHE A 8 13.68 13.18 -8.56
CA PHE A 8 13.38 11.96 -9.31
C PHE A 8 14.59 11.03 -9.42
N VAL A 9 15.75 11.56 -9.80
CA VAL A 9 16.98 10.77 -9.92
C VAL A 9 17.39 10.16 -8.58
N ILE A 10 17.29 10.91 -7.48
CA ILE A 10 17.60 10.42 -6.14
C ILE A 10 16.67 9.26 -5.75
N ILE A 11 15.36 9.39 -5.98
CA ILE A 11 14.38 8.33 -5.67
C ILE A 11 14.68 7.07 -6.48
N VAL A 12 14.94 7.20 -7.78
CA VAL A 12 15.27 6.07 -8.67
C VAL A 12 16.58 5.38 -8.25
N LEU A 13 17.64 6.15 -7.97
CA LEU A 13 18.91 5.59 -7.49
C LEU A 13 18.76 4.88 -6.16
N SER A 14 17.98 5.45 -5.24
CA SER A 14 17.70 4.83 -3.93
C SER A 14 16.94 3.51 -4.10
N LEU A 15 15.97 3.45 -5.03
CA LEU A 15 15.23 2.22 -5.31
C LEU A 15 16.17 1.13 -5.87
N ILE A 16 17.02 1.48 -6.82
CA ILE A 16 18.00 0.54 -7.41
C ILE A 16 18.97 0.03 -6.34
N ALA A 17 19.44 0.91 -5.45
CA ALA A 17 20.36 0.55 -4.37
C ALA A 17 19.72 -0.46 -3.38
N ILE A 18 18.47 -0.21 -2.95
CA ILE A 18 17.78 -1.11 -2.02
C ILE A 18 17.46 -2.46 -2.68
N LEU A 19 17.00 -2.45 -3.93
CA LEU A 19 16.74 -3.69 -4.68
C LEU A 19 18.02 -4.48 -4.92
N GLY A 20 19.11 -3.81 -5.29
CA GLY A 20 20.42 -4.44 -5.47
C GLY A 20 20.96 -5.04 -4.18
N HIS A 21 20.88 -4.32 -3.07
CA HIS A 21 21.25 -4.84 -1.75
C HIS A 21 20.38 -6.05 -1.35
N GLY A 22 19.06 -5.97 -1.59
CA GLY A 22 18.13 -7.08 -1.34
C GLY A 22 18.45 -8.33 -2.15
N ALA A 23 18.70 -8.17 -3.46
CA ALA A 23 19.05 -9.26 -4.35
C ALA A 23 20.41 -9.89 -4.01
N TYR A 24 21.41 -9.06 -3.69
CA TYR A 24 22.72 -9.52 -3.24
C TYR A 24 22.58 -10.35 -1.97
N LYS A 25 21.89 -9.82 -0.96
CA LYS A 25 21.70 -10.51 0.32
C LYS A 25 20.90 -11.81 0.17
N TYR A 26 19.88 -11.82 -0.69
CA TYR A 26 19.14 -13.04 -1.01
C TYR A 26 20.03 -14.09 -1.67
N ALA A 27 20.90 -13.70 -2.60
CA ALA A 27 21.81 -14.62 -3.28
C ALA A 27 22.90 -15.19 -2.34
N THR A 28 23.38 -14.42 -1.37
CA THR A 28 24.45 -14.84 -0.46
C THR A 28 23.95 -15.55 0.81
N GLU A 29 22.87 -15.05 1.40
CA GLU A 29 22.36 -15.51 2.70
C GLU A 29 21.04 -16.27 2.60
N GLY A 30 20.42 -16.34 1.42
CA GLY A 30 19.15 -17.03 1.19
C GLY A 30 17.93 -16.39 1.87
N SER A 31 18.11 -15.22 2.51
CA SER A 31 17.09 -14.56 3.32
C SER A 31 16.81 -13.15 2.82
N ILE A 32 15.52 -12.81 2.73
CA ILE A 32 15.06 -11.46 2.44
C ILE A 32 14.69 -10.79 3.77
N LEU A 33 15.39 -9.71 4.12
CA LEU A 33 15.03 -8.92 5.29
C LEU A 33 13.69 -8.19 5.05
N GLY A 34 12.75 -8.33 5.98
CA GLY A 34 11.49 -7.56 5.95
C GLY A 34 11.72 -6.05 5.88
N GLY A 35 12.79 -5.54 6.49
CA GLY A 35 13.19 -4.14 6.39
C GLY A 35 13.50 -3.68 4.95
N THR A 36 14.04 -4.56 4.10
CA THR A 36 14.31 -4.26 2.69
C THR A 36 13.01 -4.14 1.90
N ILE A 37 12.05 -5.04 2.12
CA ILE A 37 10.72 -4.99 1.49
C ILE A 37 9.97 -3.73 1.93
N PHE A 38 10.03 -3.41 3.22
CA PHE A 38 9.40 -2.21 3.78
C PHE A 38 10.00 -0.93 3.18
N ALA A 39 11.32 -0.80 3.18
CA ALA A 39 12.00 0.36 2.60
C ALA A 39 11.74 0.50 1.09
N ALA A 40 11.77 -0.62 0.34
CA ALA A 40 11.44 -0.62 -1.09
C ALA A 40 10.00 -0.14 -1.33
N SER A 41 9.04 -0.58 -0.51
CA SER A 41 7.64 -0.12 -0.60
C SER A 41 7.51 1.40 -0.41
N LEU A 42 8.23 1.97 0.56
CA LEU A 42 8.21 3.43 0.79
C LEU A 42 8.82 4.21 -0.37
N ILE A 43 9.97 3.77 -0.89
CA ILE A 43 10.63 4.44 -2.02
C ILE A 43 9.76 4.34 -3.28
N LEU A 44 9.17 3.17 -3.53
CA LEU A 44 8.29 2.96 -4.67
C LEU A 44 7.03 3.83 -4.58
N SER A 45 6.44 3.97 -3.39
CA SER A 45 5.32 4.89 -3.16
C SER A 45 5.69 6.34 -3.48
N ASN A 46 6.85 6.81 -3.00
CA ASN A 46 7.34 8.15 -3.32
C ASN A 46 7.60 8.34 -4.82
N LEU A 47 8.11 7.32 -5.51
CA LEU A 47 8.34 7.35 -6.94
C LEU A 47 7.03 7.50 -7.72
N ILE A 48 6.02 6.70 -7.39
CA ILE A 48 4.70 6.75 -8.02
C ILE A 48 4.03 8.10 -7.76
N ASN A 49 4.12 8.63 -6.53
CA ASN A 49 3.60 9.96 -6.20
C ASN A 49 4.30 11.07 -6.99
N HIS A 50 5.64 11.01 -7.10
CA HIS A 50 6.40 11.98 -7.86
C HIS A 50 6.10 11.90 -9.37
N ILE A 51 5.84 10.71 -9.92
CA ILE A 51 5.40 10.56 -11.32
C ILE A 51 3.99 11.12 -11.52
N THR A 52 3.08 10.88 -10.58
CA THR A 52 1.66 11.27 -10.70
C THR A 52 1.46 12.77 -10.50
N TRP A 53 2.09 13.36 -9.47
CA TRP A 53 1.83 14.72 -9.03
C TRP A 53 3.03 15.66 -9.18
N GLY A 54 4.19 15.14 -9.60
CA GLY A 54 5.42 15.93 -9.68
C GLY A 54 5.99 16.34 -8.32
N ASP A 55 5.46 15.78 -7.21
CA ASP A 55 5.92 15.94 -5.83
C ASP A 55 5.93 14.55 -5.14
N PRO A 56 6.99 14.17 -4.40
CA PRO A 56 7.07 12.86 -3.74
C PRO A 56 6.00 12.63 -2.67
N ASN A 57 5.52 13.70 -2.04
CA ASN A 57 4.49 13.62 -1.02
C ASN A 57 3.08 13.58 -1.64
N GLY A 58 2.97 13.72 -2.97
CA GLY A 58 1.68 13.80 -3.67
C GLY A 58 0.91 15.07 -3.37
N VAL A 59 1.53 16.09 -2.77
CA VAL A 59 0.90 17.36 -2.39
C VAL A 59 1.30 18.44 -3.41
N SER A 60 0.73 18.34 -4.60
CA SER A 60 0.92 19.32 -5.67
C SER A 60 -0.26 20.29 -5.73
N LYS A 61 -0.12 21.38 -6.50
CA LYS A 61 -1.27 22.27 -6.77
C LYS A 61 -2.39 21.51 -7.48
N GLU A 62 -2.03 20.69 -8.48
CA GLU A 62 -2.95 19.88 -9.27
C GLU A 62 -3.71 18.84 -8.41
N SER A 63 -3.11 18.32 -7.33
CA SER A 63 -3.79 17.40 -6.42
C SER A 63 -4.78 18.10 -5.49
N GLN A 64 -4.62 19.40 -5.26
CA GLN A 64 -5.48 20.20 -4.38
C GLN A 64 -6.68 20.80 -5.13
N ASP A 65 -6.61 20.89 -6.45
CA ASP A 65 -7.72 21.31 -7.30
C ASP A 65 -8.91 20.34 -7.19
N GLU A 66 -10.13 20.80 -7.52
CA GLU A 66 -11.36 20.00 -7.41
C GLU A 66 -11.26 18.64 -8.11
N MET A 67 -10.67 18.62 -9.31
CA MET A 67 -10.42 17.38 -10.05
C MET A 67 -9.42 16.46 -9.32
N GLY A 68 -8.34 17.02 -8.77
CA GLY A 68 -7.34 16.27 -8.00
C GLY A 68 -7.92 15.64 -6.73
N GLN A 69 -8.81 16.36 -6.04
CA GLN A 69 -9.52 15.83 -4.88
C GLN A 69 -10.47 14.68 -5.26
N GLN A 70 -11.20 14.79 -6.38
CA GLN A 70 -12.05 13.71 -6.87
C GLN A 70 -11.24 12.46 -7.26
N ILE A 71 -10.11 12.64 -7.93
CA ILE A 71 -9.19 11.53 -8.28
C ILE A 71 -8.71 10.84 -7.01
N THR A 72 -8.28 11.62 -6.01
CA THR A 72 -7.80 11.11 -4.72
C THR A 72 -8.87 10.32 -3.99
N TYR A 73 -10.09 10.87 -3.88
CA TYR A 73 -11.21 10.20 -3.21
C TYR A 73 -11.59 8.87 -3.88
N LYS A 74 -11.74 8.87 -5.22
CA LYS A 74 -12.04 7.63 -5.96
C LYS A 74 -10.91 6.61 -5.83
N SER A 75 -9.67 7.05 -5.91
CA SER A 75 -8.49 6.19 -5.79
C SER A 75 -8.39 5.56 -4.41
N PHE A 76 -8.67 6.31 -3.33
CA PHE A 76 -8.72 5.75 -1.97
C PHE A 76 -9.78 4.66 -1.83
N LYS A 77 -10.98 4.88 -2.39
CA LYS A 77 -12.04 3.88 -2.37
C LYS A 77 -11.62 2.61 -3.11
N ILE A 78 -11.04 2.74 -4.31
CA ILE A 78 -10.56 1.59 -5.09
C ILE A 78 -9.42 0.88 -4.34
N ALA A 79 -8.43 1.62 -3.85
CA ALA A 79 -7.29 1.08 -3.13
C ALA A 79 -7.70 0.29 -1.88
N TYR A 80 -8.72 0.77 -1.16
CA TYR A 80 -9.30 0.07 -0.02
C TYR A 80 -9.82 -1.32 -0.40
N PHE A 81 -10.66 -1.43 -1.44
CA PHE A 81 -11.18 -2.72 -1.89
C PHE A 81 -10.09 -3.62 -2.49
N VAL A 82 -9.11 -3.05 -3.18
CA VAL A 82 -7.95 -3.79 -3.68
C VAL A 82 -7.15 -4.39 -2.52
N LEU A 83 -6.90 -3.61 -1.45
CA LEU A 83 -6.18 -4.10 -0.27
C LEU A 83 -6.94 -5.23 0.44
N ILE A 84 -8.27 -5.12 0.54
CA ILE A 84 -9.12 -6.22 1.03
C ILE A 84 -8.94 -7.48 0.19
N GLY A 85 -8.97 -7.33 -1.14
CA GLY A 85 -8.73 -8.44 -2.07
C GLY A 85 -7.36 -9.08 -1.87
N VAL A 86 -6.30 -8.27 -1.68
CA VAL A 86 -4.95 -8.76 -1.40
C VAL A 86 -4.90 -9.51 -0.06
N MET A 87 -5.49 -8.96 1.00
CA MET A 87 -5.56 -9.65 2.31
C MET A 87 -6.27 -11.00 2.19
N PHE A 88 -7.39 -11.05 1.46
CA PHE A 88 -8.11 -12.29 1.19
C PHE A 88 -7.27 -13.31 0.43
N LEU A 89 -6.57 -12.88 -0.63
CA LEU A 89 -5.69 -13.76 -1.41
C LEU A 89 -4.52 -14.31 -0.58
N ILE A 90 -3.89 -13.47 0.26
CA ILE A 90 -2.79 -13.91 1.15
C ILE A 90 -3.31 -14.95 2.14
N LEU A 91 -4.47 -14.69 2.73
CA LEU A 91 -5.08 -15.60 3.69
C LEU A 91 -5.44 -16.94 3.03
N PHE A 92 -6.07 -16.89 1.85
CA PHE A 92 -6.39 -18.06 1.04
C PHE A 92 -5.13 -18.85 0.67
N TRP A 93 -4.03 -18.20 0.29
CA TRP A 93 -2.78 -18.89 -0.04
C TRP A 93 -2.15 -19.52 1.20
N SER A 94 -2.20 -18.85 2.35
CA SER A 94 -1.56 -19.34 3.56
C SER A 94 -2.34 -20.46 4.25
N GLU A 95 -3.66 -20.51 4.12
CA GLU A 95 -4.51 -21.52 4.78
C GLU A 95 -5.12 -22.53 3.83
N GLY A 96 -5.09 -22.25 2.52
CA GLY A 96 -5.64 -23.09 1.47
C GLY A 96 -7.16 -23.21 1.54
N PHE A 97 -7.69 -24.23 0.86
CA PHE A 97 -9.13 -24.49 0.80
C PHE A 97 -9.73 -24.93 2.15
N SER A 98 -8.90 -25.26 3.14
CA SER A 98 -9.32 -25.68 4.49
C SER A 98 -10.01 -24.57 5.27
N MET A 99 -9.79 -23.29 4.88
CA MET A 99 -10.46 -22.14 5.52
C MET A 99 -11.98 -22.19 5.38
N GLY A 100 -12.50 -22.69 4.25
CA GLY A 100 -13.95 -22.80 4.02
C GLY A 100 -14.61 -23.94 4.78
N SER A 101 -13.82 -24.90 5.30
CA SER A 101 -14.34 -26.11 5.95
C SER A 101 -14.22 -26.07 7.48
N ASN A 102 -13.28 -25.31 8.03
CA ASN A 102 -13.09 -25.19 9.47
C ASN A 102 -12.54 -23.80 9.85
N LEU A 103 -13.45 -22.87 10.16
CA LEU A 103 -13.09 -21.50 10.56
C LEU A 103 -12.42 -21.41 11.94
N ASP A 104 -12.53 -22.45 12.78
CA ASP A 104 -11.88 -22.49 14.10
C ASP A 104 -10.39 -22.88 13.99
N GLY A 105 -9.97 -23.38 12.82
CA GLY A 105 -8.59 -23.83 12.55
C GLY A 105 -7.67 -22.78 11.94
N VAL A 106 -8.11 -21.52 11.85
CA VAL A 106 -7.37 -20.42 11.20
C VAL A 106 -6.06 -20.16 11.94
N LYS A 107 -4.93 -20.38 11.27
CA LYS A 107 -3.58 -20.20 11.84
C LYS A 107 -3.15 -18.73 11.83
N ASN A 108 -3.52 -17.99 10.78
CA ASN A 108 -3.23 -16.55 10.65
C ASN A 108 -4.38 -15.71 11.20
N LEU A 109 -4.71 -15.95 12.45
CA LEU A 109 -5.78 -15.26 13.16
C LEU A 109 -5.68 -13.72 13.10
N PRO A 110 -4.49 -13.08 13.16
CA PRO A 110 -4.38 -11.63 12.98
C PRO A 110 -4.84 -11.14 11.60
N LEU A 111 -4.49 -11.86 10.52
CA LEU A 111 -4.87 -11.48 9.15
C LEU A 111 -6.38 -11.69 8.93
N PHE A 112 -6.92 -12.76 9.51
CA PHE A 112 -8.37 -13.02 9.50
C PHE A 112 -9.16 -11.93 10.21
N ILE A 113 -8.73 -11.52 11.41
CA ILE A 113 -9.36 -10.42 12.14
C ILE A 113 -9.28 -9.11 11.33
N ALA A 114 -8.14 -8.81 10.70
CA ALA A 114 -7.99 -7.62 9.86
C ALA A 114 -8.97 -7.64 8.67
N LEU A 115 -9.11 -8.79 8.00
CA LEU A 115 -10.06 -8.98 6.92
C LEU A 115 -11.50 -8.80 7.41
N CYS A 116 -11.90 -9.45 8.49
CA CYS A 116 -13.24 -9.29 9.08
C CYS A 116 -13.51 -7.84 9.49
N SER A 117 -12.50 -7.15 10.02
CA SER A 117 -12.61 -5.75 10.43
C SER A 117 -12.90 -4.82 9.26
N SER A 118 -12.34 -5.12 8.09
CA SER A 118 -12.57 -4.32 6.88
C SER A 118 -14.05 -4.19 6.52
N PHE A 119 -14.88 -5.21 6.76
CA PHE A 119 -16.31 -5.13 6.42
C PHE A 119 -17.09 -4.04 7.18
N PHE A 120 -16.69 -3.74 8.41
CA PHE A 120 -17.35 -2.72 9.22
C PHE A 120 -16.57 -1.41 9.33
N ILE A 121 -15.27 -1.39 9.04
CA ILE A 121 -14.48 -0.15 9.05
C ILE A 121 -15.04 0.86 8.04
N TYR A 122 -15.32 0.44 6.80
CA TYR A 122 -15.86 1.33 5.78
C TYR A 122 -17.17 2.02 6.20
N PRO A 123 -18.25 1.30 6.62
CA PRO A 123 -19.48 1.94 7.04
C PRO A 123 -19.33 2.77 8.33
N ILE A 124 -18.45 2.40 9.26
CA ILE A 124 -18.16 3.22 10.45
C ILE A 124 -17.53 4.55 10.06
N VAL A 125 -16.53 4.53 9.18
CA VAL A 125 -15.88 5.75 8.68
C VAL A 125 -16.89 6.62 7.91
N GLU A 126 -17.75 6.01 7.10
CA GLU A 126 -18.82 6.74 6.39
C GLU A 126 -19.81 7.38 7.35
N LEU A 127 -20.20 6.68 8.44
CA LEU A 127 -21.06 7.23 9.48
C LEU A 127 -20.43 8.42 10.21
N ILE A 128 -19.13 8.34 10.53
CA ILE A 128 -18.39 9.42 11.17
C ILE A 128 -18.30 10.63 10.23
N ALA A 129 -17.94 10.40 8.96
CA ALA A 129 -17.86 11.46 7.96
C ALA A 129 -19.23 12.13 7.72
N ALA A 130 -20.31 11.36 7.61
CA ALA A 130 -21.67 11.88 7.41
C ALA A 130 -22.13 12.79 8.54
N LYS A 131 -21.66 12.58 9.78
CA LYS A 131 -21.95 13.47 10.92
C LYS A 131 -21.27 14.84 10.82
N GLN A 132 -20.22 15.00 10.01
CA GLN A 132 -19.54 16.29 9.82
C GLN A 132 -20.28 17.21 8.85
N TYR A 133 -21.22 16.68 8.07
CA TYR A 133 -22.04 17.42 7.11
C TYR A 133 -23.47 17.68 7.61
N LYS A 134 -23.78 17.32 8.87
CA LYS A 134 -25.08 17.54 9.52
C LYS A 134 -24.98 18.51 10.67
#